data_AF-J9DC45-F1
#
_entry.id   AF-J9DC45-F1
#
_cell.length_a   1.000
_cell.length_b   1.000
_cell.length_c   1.000
_cell.angle_alpha   90.00
_cell.angle_beta   90.00
_cell.angle_gamma   90.00
#
_symmetry.space_group_name_H-M   'P 1'
#
loop_
_entity.id
_entity.type
_entity.pdbx_description
1 polymer ?
#
loop_
_entity_poly.entity_id
_entity_poly.type
_entity_poly.pdbx_seq_one_letter_code
_entity_poly.pdbx_strand_id
1 'polypeptide(L)'
;MEDTITNFKQFLRKNFDLVKNTQFTPKNVSKNEYRHIGIKHNKMFTIYLEEVFYLFTMDINILKNLLYHYKLVDYEVYFLIYYRLKNAGFNLMRHHEGYQIYVKNSDFNRKTSESIGIVKIVDKHKKPVYSPSNVVYAVCCGNFFTFLKQSHTSKLNFRYTNAYKLNKTTKTKNDKEFFNN
;
A
#
# COMPACT_ATOMS: atom_id res chain seq x y z
N MET A 1 15.76 -17.56 -12.58
CA MET A 1 15.65 -16.84 -11.28
C MET A 1 16.94 -16.11 -10.95
N GLU A 2 18.10 -16.75 -11.10
CA GLU A 2 19.42 -16.13 -10.89
C GLU A 2 19.69 -14.94 -11.84
N ASP A 3 19.26 -15.05 -13.11
CA ASP A 3 19.43 -13.95 -14.08
C ASP A 3 18.73 -12.67 -13.66
N THR A 4 17.53 -12.75 -13.09
CA THR A 4 16.78 -11.58 -12.60
C THR A 4 17.55 -10.85 -11.50
N ILE A 5 18.11 -11.59 -10.55
CA ILE A 5 18.86 -11.01 -9.43
C ILE A 5 20.16 -10.39 -9.92
N THR A 6 20.88 -11.09 -10.81
CA THR A 6 22.12 -10.59 -11.40
C THR A 6 21.86 -9.31 -12.20
N ASN A 7 20.82 -9.30 -13.04
CA ASN A 7 20.40 -8.13 -13.81
C ASN A 7 20.01 -6.96 -12.90
N PHE A 8 19.27 -7.23 -11.82
CA PHE A 8 18.91 -6.20 -10.87
C PHE A 8 20.13 -5.61 -10.14
N LYS A 9 21.09 -6.44 -9.73
CA LYS A 9 22.35 -5.97 -9.12
C LYS A 9 23.18 -5.12 -10.10
N GLN A 10 23.24 -5.51 -11.36
CA GLN A 10 23.91 -4.72 -12.40
C GLN A 10 23.19 -3.39 -12.64
N PHE A 11 21.86 -3.41 -12.72
CA PHE A 11 21.02 -2.22 -12.83
C PHE A 11 21.27 -1.25 -11.67
N LEU A 12 21.29 -1.74 -10.42
CA LEU A 12 21.63 -0.94 -9.25
C LEU A 12 23.01 -0.28 -9.38
N ARG A 13 24.05 -1.08 -9.62
CA ARG A 13 25.43 -0.60 -9.72
C ARG A 13 25.62 0.43 -10.83
N LYS A 14 24.91 0.26 -11.96
CA LYS A 14 25.03 1.14 -13.12
C LYS A 14 24.33 2.48 -12.91
N ASN A 15 23.18 2.50 -12.22
CA ASN A 15 22.29 3.67 -12.21
C ASN A 15 22.26 4.41 -10.88
N PHE A 16 22.65 3.78 -9.76
CA PHE A 16 22.43 4.34 -8.43
C PHE A 16 23.65 4.22 -7.50
N ASP A 17 23.76 5.19 -6.60
CA ASP A 17 24.62 5.15 -5.42
C ASP A 17 23.77 4.94 -4.17
N LEU A 18 24.20 4.03 -3.28
CA LEU A 18 23.52 3.78 -2.02
C LEU A 18 23.88 4.89 -1.01
N VAL A 19 22.87 5.59 -0.49
CA VAL A 19 23.06 6.67 0.50
C VAL A 19 22.91 6.13 1.92
N LYS A 20 21.82 5.40 2.15
CA LYS A 20 21.43 4.80 3.43
C LYS A 20 20.54 3.61 3.13
N ASN A 21 20.35 2.69 4.08
CA ASN A 21 19.45 1.54 3.92
C ASN A 21 18.16 1.92 3.17
N THR A 22 17.91 1.24 2.05
CA THR A 22 16.74 1.43 1.15
C THR A 22 16.62 2.79 0.44
N GLN A 23 17.65 3.63 0.50
CA GLN A 23 17.69 4.97 -0.10
C GLN A 23 18.86 5.11 -1.07
N PHE A 24 18.55 5.60 -2.26
CA PHE A 24 19.50 5.66 -3.37
C PHE A 24 19.51 7.05 -4.00
N THR A 25 20.63 7.42 -4.60
CA THR A 25 20.75 8.60 -5.45
C THR A 25 21.05 8.15 -6.88
N PRO A 26 20.29 8.59 -7.91
CA PRO A 26 20.63 8.35 -9.29
C PRO A 26 21.97 8.99 -9.65
N LYS A 27 22.83 8.22 -10.31
CA LYS A 27 24.11 8.70 -10.87
C LYS A 27 23.91 9.76 -11.94
N ASN A 28 22.77 9.74 -12.62
CA ASN A 28 22.41 10.73 -13.62
C ASN A 28 20.96 11.20 -13.42
N VAL A 29 20.80 12.34 -12.76
CA VAL A 29 19.50 12.93 -12.40
C VAL A 29 18.84 13.67 -13.57
N SER A 30 19.56 13.95 -14.67
CA SER A 30 19.00 14.71 -15.80
C SER A 30 18.06 13.89 -16.69
N LYS A 31 17.92 12.58 -16.42
CA LYS A 31 17.04 11.71 -17.19
C LYS A 31 15.57 11.92 -16.82
N ASN A 32 14.74 12.06 -17.85
CA ASN A 32 13.28 12.16 -17.74
C ASN A 32 12.63 10.94 -17.07
N GLU A 33 13.35 9.81 -16.95
CA GLU A 33 12.89 8.59 -16.30
C GLU A 33 12.58 8.77 -14.80
N TYR A 34 13.19 9.76 -14.13
CA TYR A 34 12.94 10.07 -12.72
C TYR A 34 11.81 11.08 -12.51
N ARG A 35 11.09 11.46 -13.57
CA ARG A 35 9.98 12.42 -13.48
C ARG A 35 8.92 11.88 -12.52
N HIS A 36 8.66 12.66 -11.47
CA HIS A 36 7.69 12.34 -10.40
C HIS A 36 8.04 11.08 -9.57
N ILE A 37 9.32 10.69 -9.58
CA ILE A 37 9.90 9.66 -8.72
C ILE A 37 10.88 10.35 -7.76
N GLY A 38 11.04 9.84 -6.55
CA GLY A 38 11.98 10.40 -5.58
C GLY A 38 11.59 11.75 -4.99
N ILE A 39 12.46 12.23 -4.11
CA ILE A 39 12.34 13.48 -3.36
C ILE A 39 13.68 14.20 -3.39
N LYS A 40 13.65 15.51 -3.67
CA LYS A 40 14.81 16.39 -3.55
C LYS A 40 14.81 17.05 -2.19
N HIS A 41 15.82 16.78 -1.37
CA HIS A 41 16.02 17.39 -0.06
C HIS A 41 17.48 17.85 0.09
N ASN A 42 17.72 19.09 0.49
CA ASN A 42 19.06 19.67 0.70
C ASN A 42 20.05 19.37 -0.43
N LYS A 43 19.67 19.65 -1.68
CA LYS A 43 20.44 19.40 -2.92
C LYS A 43 20.67 17.93 -3.28
N MET A 44 20.29 16.98 -2.44
CA MET A 44 20.34 15.55 -2.74
C MET A 44 18.99 15.08 -3.30
N PHE A 45 19.04 14.29 -4.38
CA PHE A 45 17.85 13.65 -4.95
C PHE A 45 17.85 12.18 -4.54
N THR A 46 16.92 11.82 -3.67
CA THR A 46 16.81 10.48 -3.09
C THR A 46 15.60 9.77 -3.66
N ILE A 47 15.79 8.52 -4.07
CA ILE A 47 14.73 7.58 -4.43
C ILE A 47 14.72 6.43 -3.42
N TYR A 48 13.54 5.86 -3.19
CA TYR A 48 13.36 4.75 -2.27
C TYR A 48 13.36 3.39 -2.99
N LEU A 49 13.62 2.31 -2.24
CA LEU A 49 13.72 0.96 -2.79
C LEU A 49 12.50 0.54 -3.61
N GLU A 50 11.29 0.90 -3.19
CA GLU A 50 10.07 0.62 -3.96
C GLU A 50 10.06 1.28 -5.34
N GLU A 51 10.62 2.49 -5.44
CA GLU A 51 10.72 3.23 -6.69
C GLU A 51 11.82 2.65 -7.58
N VAL A 52 12.93 2.18 -6.97
CA VAL A 52 14.01 1.49 -7.68
C VAL A 52 13.53 0.19 -8.30
N PHE A 53 12.76 -0.61 -7.55
CA PHE A 53 12.15 -1.80 -8.11
C PHE A 53 11.22 -1.43 -9.27
N TYR A 54 10.37 -0.42 -9.10
CA TYR A 54 9.45 0.02 -10.16
C TYR A 54 10.17 0.49 -11.43
N LEU A 55 11.32 1.16 -11.28
CA LEU A 55 12.17 1.56 -12.41
C LEU A 55 12.85 0.36 -13.08
N PHE A 56 13.14 -0.70 -12.35
CA PHE A 56 13.72 -1.93 -12.90
C PHE A 56 12.69 -2.75 -13.68
N THR A 57 11.48 -2.88 -13.14
CA THR A 57 10.44 -3.74 -13.71
C THR A 57 9.04 -3.22 -13.40
N MET A 58 8.13 -3.35 -14.36
CA MET A 58 6.68 -3.19 -14.12
C MET A 58 5.97 -4.54 -13.95
N ASP A 59 6.69 -5.66 -14.12
CA ASP A 59 6.17 -7.01 -13.95
C ASP A 59 6.12 -7.41 -12.47
N ILE A 60 4.90 -7.69 -11.99
CA ILE A 60 4.61 -8.06 -10.61
C ILE A 60 5.28 -9.40 -10.23
N ASN A 61 5.43 -10.35 -11.15
CA ASN A 61 6.08 -11.63 -10.86
C ASN A 61 7.57 -11.45 -10.61
N ILE A 62 8.22 -10.58 -11.39
CA ILE A 62 9.62 -10.20 -11.19
C ILE A 62 9.77 -9.48 -9.85
N LEU A 63 8.86 -8.56 -9.51
CA LEU A 63 8.83 -7.90 -8.20
C LEU A 63 8.74 -8.92 -7.05
N LYS A 64 7.80 -9.88 -7.10
CA LYS A 64 7.65 -10.90 -6.05
C LYS A 64 8.92 -11.72 -5.85
N ASN A 65 9.59 -12.09 -6.94
CA ASN A 65 10.87 -12.79 -6.88
C ASN A 65 11.96 -11.95 -6.21
N LEU A 66 12.03 -10.64 -6.50
CA LEU A 66 12.95 -9.72 -5.84
C LEU A 66 12.64 -9.60 -4.35
N LEU A 67 11.37 -9.43 -3.98
CA LEU A 67 10.95 -9.34 -2.58
C LEU A 67 11.32 -10.60 -1.79
N TYR A 68 11.13 -11.78 -2.37
CA TYR A 68 11.55 -13.04 -1.78
C TYR A 68 13.06 -13.10 -1.57
N HIS A 69 13.86 -12.81 -2.62
CA HIS A 69 15.32 -12.85 -2.56
C HIS A 69 15.90 -11.89 -1.50
N TYR A 70 15.35 -10.68 -1.40
CA TYR A 70 15.79 -9.66 -0.45
C TYR A 70 15.15 -9.79 0.94
N LYS A 71 14.38 -10.87 1.20
CA LYS A 71 13.67 -11.11 2.48
C LYS A 71 12.74 -9.95 2.88
N LEU A 72 12.04 -9.38 1.89
CA LEU A 72 11.10 -8.26 2.04
C LEU A 72 9.64 -8.69 1.90
N VAL A 73 9.34 -9.98 2.07
CA VAL A 73 8.00 -10.54 1.93
C VAL A 73 6.99 -9.91 2.89
N ASP A 74 7.41 -9.54 4.11
CA ASP A 74 6.55 -8.86 5.09
C ASP A 74 6.12 -7.45 4.62
N TYR A 75 6.86 -6.88 3.67
CA TYR A 75 6.57 -5.58 3.08
C TYR A 75 5.89 -5.69 1.72
N GLU A 76 5.58 -6.90 1.22
CA GLU A 76 5.06 -7.13 -0.13
C GLU A 76 3.87 -6.22 -0.46
N VAL A 77 2.94 -6.06 0.49
CA VAL A 77 1.75 -5.21 0.31
C VAL A 77 2.12 -3.76 -0.03
N TYR A 78 3.16 -3.20 0.59
CA TYR A 78 3.62 -1.83 0.32
C TYR A 78 4.10 -1.67 -1.12
N PHE A 79 4.90 -2.61 -1.60
CA PHE A 79 5.41 -2.61 -2.98
C PHE A 79 4.29 -2.84 -3.99
N LEU A 80 3.37 -3.77 -3.72
CA LEU A 80 2.24 -4.07 -4.61
C LEU A 80 1.28 -2.87 -4.73
N ILE A 81 0.98 -2.17 -3.64
CA ILE A 81 0.15 -0.96 -3.67
C ILE A 81 0.85 0.15 -4.46
N TYR A 82 2.14 0.37 -4.22
CA TYR A 82 2.92 1.35 -4.98
C TYR A 82 2.86 1.04 -6.49
N TYR A 83 3.14 -0.20 -6.89
CA TYR A 83 3.11 -0.62 -8.29
C TYR A 83 1.74 -0.44 -8.94
N ARG A 84 0.68 -0.87 -8.28
CA ARG A 84 -0.68 -0.78 -8.83
C ARG A 84 -1.11 0.67 -9.03
N LEU A 85 -0.83 1.53 -8.07
CA LEU A 85 -1.14 2.96 -8.17
C LEU A 85 -0.32 3.64 -9.27
N LYS A 86 0.98 3.31 -9.40
CA LYS A 86 1.81 3.83 -10.49
C LYS A 86 1.34 3.35 -11.87
N ASN A 87 1.01 2.06 -11.99
CA ASN A 87 0.48 1.47 -13.23
C ASN A 87 -0.91 2.00 -13.59
N ALA A 88 -1.73 2.36 -12.59
CA ALA A 88 -3.00 3.05 -12.79
C ALA A 88 -2.83 4.55 -13.17
N GLY A 89 -1.59 5.03 -13.30
CA GLY A 89 -1.33 6.39 -13.72
C GLY A 89 -1.51 7.41 -12.61
N PHE A 90 -1.11 7.10 -11.38
CA PHE A 90 -1.03 8.10 -10.31
C PHE A 90 0.42 8.52 -10.04
N ASN A 91 0.58 9.75 -9.57
CA ASN A 91 1.82 10.22 -8.97
C ASN A 91 1.76 9.97 -7.46
N LEU A 92 2.84 9.41 -6.90
CA LEU A 92 2.91 9.04 -5.48
C LEU A 92 4.03 9.81 -4.78
N MET A 93 3.77 10.22 -3.55
CA MET A 93 4.77 10.75 -2.63
C MET A 93 4.72 9.96 -1.34
N ARG A 94 5.88 9.55 -0.82
CA ARG A 94 5.96 8.88 0.47
C ARG A 94 5.48 9.84 1.56
N HIS A 95 4.60 9.35 2.42
CA HIS A 95 4.02 10.07 3.56
C HIS A 95 4.20 9.22 4.82
N HIS A 96 4.23 9.83 6.00
CA HIS A 96 4.46 9.10 7.25
C HIS A 96 3.36 8.05 7.54
N GLU A 97 2.15 8.25 7.00
CA GLU A 97 1.04 7.30 7.10
C GLU A 97 0.86 6.38 5.88
N GLY A 98 1.71 6.49 4.84
CA GLY A 98 1.57 5.71 3.61
C GLY A 98 2.01 6.50 2.37
N TYR A 99 1.11 6.71 1.42
CA TYR A 99 1.40 7.45 0.19
C TYR A 99 0.40 8.57 -0.05
N GLN A 100 0.88 9.79 -0.24
CA GLN A 100 0.06 10.88 -0.76
C GLN A 100 -0.06 10.73 -2.28
N ILE A 101 -1.30 10.80 -2.79
CA ILE A 101 -1.64 10.51 -4.17
C ILE A 101 -2.04 11.77 -4.91
N TYR A 102 -1.60 11.86 -6.16
CA TYR A 102 -1.93 12.95 -7.07
C TYR A 102 -2.33 12.39 -8.43
N VAL A 103 -3.17 13.14 -9.13
CA VAL A 103 -3.49 12.87 -10.54
C VAL A 103 -2.19 12.95 -11.37
N LYS A 104 -2.04 12.05 -12.33
CA LYS A 104 -0.94 12.15 -13.29
C LYS A 104 -1.20 13.30 -14.25
N ASN A 105 -0.29 14.26 -14.21
CA ASN A 105 -0.22 15.39 -15.12
C ASN A 105 1.24 15.57 -15.55
N SER A 106 1.48 16.06 -16.77
CA SER A 106 2.81 16.53 -17.18
C SER A 106 3.30 17.61 -16.23
N ASP A 107 2.46 18.59 -15.88
CA ASP A 107 2.88 19.74 -15.08
C ASP A 107 2.79 19.49 -13.57
N PHE A 108 2.81 18.20 -13.19
CA PHE A 108 2.76 17.81 -11.79
C PHE A 108 3.94 18.40 -11.01
N ASN A 109 3.60 19.12 -9.95
CA ASN A 109 4.56 19.69 -9.03
C ASN A 109 4.12 19.34 -7.61
N ARG A 110 4.96 18.57 -6.91
CA ARG A 110 4.68 18.09 -5.54
C ARG A 110 4.34 19.22 -4.54
N LYS A 111 4.77 20.46 -4.80
CA LYS A 111 4.53 21.61 -3.90
C LYS A 111 3.23 22.35 -4.17
N THR A 112 2.76 22.35 -5.42
CA THR A 112 1.63 23.19 -5.85
C THR A 112 0.43 22.40 -6.34
N SER A 113 0.63 21.16 -6.77
CA SER A 113 -0.47 20.28 -7.16
C SER A 113 -1.27 19.83 -5.95
N GLU A 114 -2.60 19.95 -6.04
CA GLU A 114 -3.51 19.45 -5.02
C GLU A 114 -3.48 17.92 -4.96
N SER A 115 -3.37 17.36 -3.76
CA SER A 115 -3.41 15.91 -3.57
C SER A 115 -4.84 15.40 -3.53
N ILE A 116 -5.07 14.24 -4.14
CA ILE A 116 -6.33 13.51 -4.02
C ILE A 116 -6.57 13.09 -2.57
N GLY A 117 -5.49 12.73 -1.87
CA GLY A 117 -5.53 12.33 -0.46
C GLY A 117 -4.36 11.43 -0.09
N ILE A 118 -4.44 10.87 1.11
CA ILE A 118 -3.47 9.90 1.63
C ILE A 118 -4.05 8.50 1.48
N VAL A 119 -3.28 7.61 0.85
CA VAL A 119 -3.46 6.16 0.92
C VAL A 119 -2.68 5.60 2.08
N LYS A 120 -3.45 5.20 3.10
CA LYS A 120 -2.95 4.50 4.28
C LYS A 120 -2.99 3.00 4.02
N ILE A 121 -1.85 2.33 4.22
CA ILE A 121 -1.73 0.89 4.11
C ILE A 121 -1.94 0.31 5.49
N VAL A 122 -3.03 -0.45 5.64
CA VAL A 122 -3.43 -1.04 6.92
C VAL A 122 -3.20 -2.54 6.85
N ASP A 123 -2.53 -3.07 7.87
CA ASP A 123 -2.38 -4.50 8.07
C ASP A 123 -3.76 -5.15 8.28
N LYS A 124 -4.01 -6.31 7.67
CA LYS A 124 -5.24 -7.11 7.85
C LYS A 124 -5.61 -7.34 9.32
N HIS A 125 -4.63 -7.36 10.22
CA HIS A 125 -4.82 -7.59 11.65
C HIS A 125 -4.97 -6.30 12.46
N LYS A 126 -4.70 -5.13 11.87
CA LYS A 126 -4.83 -3.84 12.55
C LYS A 126 -6.16 -3.22 12.19
N LYS A 127 -6.94 -2.83 13.21
CA LYS A 127 -8.12 -2.00 12.99
C LYS A 127 -7.68 -0.67 12.36
N PRO A 128 -8.33 -0.20 11.28
CA PRO A 128 -8.00 1.10 10.71
C PRO A 128 -8.20 2.18 11.79
N VAL A 129 -7.14 2.94 12.05
CA VAL A 129 -7.21 4.10 12.94
C VAL A 129 -7.85 5.25 12.15
N TYR A 130 -9.04 5.64 12.58
CA TYR A 130 -9.87 6.67 11.96
C TYR A 130 -9.16 8.04 12.02
N SER A 131 -9.11 8.74 10.88
CA SER A 131 -8.59 10.10 10.77
C SER A 131 -9.61 10.98 10.04
N PRO A 132 -9.76 12.27 10.37
CA PRO A 132 -10.78 13.12 9.76
C PRO A 132 -10.49 13.41 8.27
N SER A 133 -11.58 13.51 7.49
CA SER A 133 -11.77 14.07 6.13
C SER A 133 -10.63 13.91 5.09
N ASN A 134 -10.98 13.37 3.91
CA ASN A 134 -10.17 13.20 2.68
C ASN A 134 -9.08 12.12 2.71
N VAL A 135 -9.30 11.05 3.49
CA VAL A 135 -8.46 9.84 3.45
C VAL A 135 -9.10 8.78 2.56
N VAL A 136 -8.35 8.26 1.59
CA VAL A 136 -8.73 7.09 0.80
C VAL A 136 -7.93 5.92 1.35
N TYR A 137 -8.59 4.98 2.02
CA TYR A 137 -7.90 3.80 2.56
C TYR A 137 -7.73 2.77 1.44
N ALA A 138 -6.49 2.30 1.20
CA ALA A 138 -6.29 1.10 0.40
C ALA A 138 -6.23 -0.09 1.36
N VAL A 139 -7.24 -0.95 1.29
CA VAL A 139 -7.27 -2.20 2.06
C VAL A 139 -6.79 -3.32 1.14
N CYS A 140 -5.75 -4.04 1.58
CA CYS A 140 -5.24 -5.21 0.87
C CYS A 140 -5.58 -6.49 1.65
N CYS A 141 -6.30 -7.41 1.01
CA CYS A 141 -6.59 -8.74 1.55
C CYS A 141 -6.10 -9.78 0.53
N GLY A 142 -4.88 -10.28 0.73
CA GLY A 142 -4.25 -11.24 -0.18
C GLY A 142 -4.08 -10.66 -1.59
N ASN A 143 -4.79 -11.23 -2.58
CA ASN A 143 -4.75 -10.78 -3.98
C ASN A 143 -5.77 -9.67 -4.32
N PHE A 144 -6.61 -9.27 -3.36
CA PHE A 144 -7.66 -8.29 -3.58
C PHE A 144 -7.32 -6.96 -2.88
N PHE A 145 -7.59 -5.85 -3.57
CA PHE A 145 -7.45 -4.50 -3.03
C PHE A 145 -8.76 -3.77 -3.24
N THR A 146 -9.19 -3.01 -2.24
CA THR A 146 -10.30 -2.08 -2.39
C THR A 146 -9.90 -0.71 -1.87
N PHE A 147 -10.38 0.33 -2.54
CA PHE A 147 -10.21 1.71 -2.13
C PHE A 147 -11.47 2.16 -1.42
N LEU A 148 -11.35 2.50 -0.13
CA LEU A 148 -12.45 3.04 0.66
C LEU A 148 -12.28 4.54 0.78
N LYS A 149 -13.13 5.30 0.09
CA LYS A 149 -13.24 6.75 0.27
C LYS A 149 -14.27 7.03 1.36
N GLN A 150 -13.86 7.72 2.42
CA GLN A 150 -14.80 8.16 3.43
C GLN A 150 -15.52 9.44 2.95
N SER A 151 -16.85 9.34 2.78
CA SER A 151 -17.69 10.49 2.39
C SER A 151 -18.27 11.23 3.60
N HIS A 152 -18.56 10.55 4.72
CA HIS A 152 -19.09 11.17 5.96
C HIS A 152 -18.70 10.40 7.24
N THR A 153 -18.38 11.12 8.33
CA THR A 153 -18.30 10.58 9.70
C THR A 153 -19.69 10.60 10.33
N SER A 154 -20.48 9.55 10.12
CA SER A 154 -21.64 9.31 11.00
C SER A 154 -21.10 8.74 12.31
N LYS A 155 -21.37 9.37 13.46
CA LYS A 155 -21.10 8.75 14.77
C LYS A 155 -21.80 7.39 14.79
N LEU A 156 -21.04 6.30 14.82
CA LEU A 156 -21.56 4.97 15.09
C LEU A 156 -22.03 4.94 16.53
N ASN A 157 -23.30 5.26 16.76
CA ASN A 157 -23.96 4.93 18.02
C ASN A 157 -24.05 3.41 18.08
N PHE A 158 -23.10 2.78 18.79
CA PHE A 158 -23.21 1.37 19.16
C PHE A 158 -24.41 1.20 20.10
N ARG A 159 -25.61 1.03 19.55
CA ARG A 159 -26.67 0.33 20.25
C ARG A 159 -26.43 -1.16 20.02
N TYR A 160 -25.89 -1.83 21.03
CA TYR A 160 -25.99 -3.28 21.14
C TYR A 160 -27.48 -3.64 21.06
N THR A 161 -27.93 -4.05 19.87
CA THR A 161 -29.23 -4.69 19.70
C THR A 161 -28.94 -6.16 19.55
N ASN A 162 -29.36 -6.92 20.55
CA ASN A 162 -29.34 -8.38 20.56
C ASN A 162 -30.04 -8.90 19.30
N ALA A 163 -29.27 -9.20 18.25
CA ALA A 163 -29.74 -9.85 17.04
C ALA A 163 -29.15 -11.26 16.98
N TYR A 164 -29.49 -12.07 17.97
CA TYR A 164 -29.61 -13.53 17.81
C TYR A 164 -31.04 -13.92 18.18
N LYS A 165 -32.00 -13.55 17.34
CA LYS A 165 -33.20 -14.39 17.19
C LYS A 165 -32.82 -15.50 16.21
N LEU A 166 -32.25 -16.57 16.74
CA LEU A 166 -32.21 -17.85 16.05
C LEU A 166 -33.66 -18.32 15.90
N ASN A 167 -34.16 -18.28 14.67
CA ASN A 167 -35.36 -18.98 14.27
C ASN A 167 -35.18 -20.48 14.56
N LYS A 168 -35.92 -21.00 15.54
CA LYS A 168 -36.30 -22.41 15.58
C LYS A 168 -37.80 -22.52 15.82
N THR A 169 -38.55 -22.46 14.74
CA THR A 169 -39.84 -23.15 14.65
C THR A 169 -39.57 -24.62 14.37
N THR A 170 -39.67 -25.46 15.38
CA THR A 170 -40.23 -26.81 15.25
C THR A 170 -40.85 -27.19 16.60
N LYS A 171 -42.19 -27.28 16.61
CA LYS A 171 -42.94 -28.02 17.62
C LYS A 171 -42.50 -29.48 17.57
N THR A 172 -42.17 -30.04 18.72
CA THR A 172 -42.57 -31.41 19.10
C THR A 172 -42.70 -31.47 20.62
N LYS A 173 -43.82 -32.07 21.05
CA LYS A 173 -44.12 -32.52 22.41
C LYS A 173 -43.10 -33.58 22.88
N ASN A 174 -43.14 -33.88 24.17
CA ASN A 174 -42.51 -35.00 24.89
C ASN A 174 -41.05 -34.74 25.27
N ASP A 175 -40.50 -35.08 26.43
CA ASP A 175 -40.96 -35.80 27.62
C ASP A 175 -40.01 -35.42 28.78
N LYS A 176 -40.55 -35.48 30.00
CA LYS A 176 -39.98 -35.88 31.30
C LYS A 176 -38.45 -35.86 31.57
N GLU A 177 -38.18 -35.37 32.80
CA GLU A 177 -37.23 -35.90 33.79
C GLU A 177 -35.72 -35.71 33.62
N PHE A 178 -35.05 -35.75 34.78
CA PHE A 178 -33.61 -35.67 35.07
C PHE A 178 -33.03 -34.24 35.02
N PHE A 179 -32.68 -33.61 36.14
CA PHE A 179 -31.73 -34.10 37.14
C PHE A 179 -32.18 -33.83 38.59
N ASN A 180 -32.27 -34.94 39.34
CA ASN A 180 -31.87 -34.99 40.75
C ASN A 180 -30.34 -35.05 40.85
N ASN A 181 -29.85 -34.62 42.01
CA ASN A 181 -28.50 -34.59 42.57
C ASN A 181 -27.74 -33.27 42.40
#